data_AF-A0A7G9L738-F1
#
_entry.id   AF-A0A7G9L738-F1
#
_cell.length_a   1.000
_cell.length_b   1.000
_cell.length_c   1.000
_cell.angle_alpha   90.00
_cell.angle_beta   90.00
_cell.angle_gamma   90.00
#
_symmetry.space_group_name_H-M   'P 1'
#
loop_
_entity.id
_entity.type
_entity.pdbx_description
1 polymer ?
#
loop_
_entity_poly.entity_id
_entity_poly.type
_entity_poly.pdbx_seq_one_letter_code
_entity_poly.pdbx_strand_id
1 'polypeptide(L)'
;MKNQLKNNWKLFLLASLTLGLAPFNPPHIWGKLQWILGGNAFSPEHGMKSADWFDVLLHGTPWVLLLISTIVNILSYKVKK
;
A
#
# COMPACT_ATOMS: atom_id res chain seq x y z
N MET A 1 -3.46 13.77 -13.51
CA MET A 1 -3.53 12.54 -12.70
C MET A 1 -3.21 11.25 -13.46
N LYS A 2 -3.97 10.80 -14.50
CA LYS A 2 -3.70 9.52 -15.19
C LYS A 2 -2.27 9.38 -15.76
N ASN A 3 -1.71 10.44 -16.35
CA ASN A 3 -0.34 10.41 -16.86
C ASN A 3 0.71 10.28 -15.75
N GLN A 4 0.49 10.90 -14.59
CA GLN A 4 1.38 10.76 -13.44
C GLN A 4 1.36 9.31 -12.92
N LEU A 5 0.18 8.70 -12.82
CA LEU A 5 0.07 7.30 -12.41
C LEU A 5 0.78 6.37 -13.40
N LYS A 6 0.65 6.60 -14.70
CA LYS A 6 1.36 5.82 -15.72
C LYS A 6 2.87 5.94 -15.63
N ASN A 7 3.37 7.17 -15.60
CA ASN A 7 4.80 7.45 -15.77
C ASN A 7 5.61 7.19 -14.50
N ASN A 8 5.01 7.34 -13.32
CA ASN A 8 5.69 7.19 -12.03
C ASN A 8 5.60 5.79 -11.42
N TRP A 9 5.20 4.76 -12.18
CA TRP A 9 5.05 3.40 -11.67
C TRP A 9 6.34 2.86 -11.01
N LYS A 10 7.53 3.24 -11.53
CA LYS A 10 8.83 2.89 -10.96
C LYS A 10 9.04 3.52 -9.58
N LEU A 11 8.61 4.77 -9.39
CA LEU A 11 8.66 5.43 -8.09
C LEU A 11 7.78 4.69 -7.07
N PHE A 12 6.56 4.31 -7.46
CA PHE A 12 5.66 3.55 -6.59
C PHE A 12 6.22 2.16 -6.28
N LEU A 13 6.87 1.51 -7.25
CA LEU A 13 7.56 0.25 -7.04
C LEU A 13 8.69 0.39 -6.02
N LEU A 14 9.59 1.36 -6.21
CA LEU A 14 10.69 1.61 -5.29
C LEU A 14 10.17 1.97 -3.89
N ALA A 15 9.18 2.85 -3.80
CA ALA A 15 8.56 3.22 -2.52
C ALA A 15 7.89 2.02 -1.83
N SER A 16 7.26 1.10 -2.59
CA SER A 16 6.66 -0.13 -2.04
C SER A 16 7.73 -1.07 -1.50
N LEU A 17 8.80 -1.28 -2.26
CA LEU A 17 9.89 -2.18 -1.90
C LEU A 17 10.81 -1.61 -0.81
N THR A 18 10.72 -0.31 -0.49
CA THR A 18 11.50 0.33 0.57
C THR A 18 10.60 0.73 1.73
N LEU A 19 9.95 1.89 1.64
CA LEU A 19 9.04 2.40 2.67
C LEU A 19 7.92 1.40 2.96
N GLY A 20 7.29 0.82 1.94
CA GLY A 20 6.15 -0.09 2.11
C GLY A 20 6.49 -1.42 2.78
N LEU A 21 7.76 -1.85 2.74
CA LEU A 21 8.24 -3.05 3.42
C LEU A 21 8.97 -2.77 4.73
N ALA A 22 9.20 -1.50 5.09
CA ALA A 22 9.94 -1.16 6.30
C ALA A 22 9.15 -1.47 7.59
N PRO A 23 9.82 -1.94 8.66
CA PRO A 23 11.14 -2.58 8.67
C PRO A 23 11.09 -3.93 7.96
N PHE A 24 12.15 -4.36 7.26
CA PHE A 24 12.04 -5.49 6.33
C PHE A 24 11.76 -6.87 6.96
N ASN A 25 11.90 -7.03 8.28
CA ASN A 25 11.66 -8.31 8.95
C ASN A 25 11.22 -8.13 10.42
N PRO A 26 9.92 -8.28 10.75
CA PRO A 26 8.76 -8.31 9.84
C PRO A 26 8.33 -6.89 9.40
N PRO A 27 7.81 -6.70 8.16
CA PRO A 27 7.21 -5.44 7.71
C PRO A 27 6.09 -4.96 8.63
N HIS A 28 6.05 -3.65 8.92
CA HIS A 28 4.96 -3.06 9.70
C HIS A 28 3.60 -3.41 9.09
N ILE A 29 3.47 -3.24 7.76
CA ILE A 29 2.22 -3.49 7.05
C ILE A 29 1.70 -4.92 7.23
N TRP A 30 2.58 -5.92 7.41
CA TRP A 30 2.19 -7.32 7.52
C TRP A 30 1.36 -7.58 8.79
N GLY A 31 1.88 -7.19 9.95
CA GLY A 31 1.18 -7.35 11.23
C GLY A 31 -0.11 -6.52 11.27
N LYS A 32 -0.11 -5.31 10.70
CA LYS A 32 -1.33 -4.48 10.66
C LYS A 32 -2.43 -5.11 9.80
N LEU A 33 -2.09 -5.67 8.64
CA LEU A 33 -3.07 -6.38 7.79
C LEU A 33 -3.67 -7.58 8.53
N GLN A 34 -2.87 -8.38 9.22
CA GLN A 34 -3.36 -9.48 10.03
C GLN A 34 -4.30 -9.00 11.14
N TRP A 35 -3.97 -7.89 11.79
CA TRP A 35 -4.79 -7.30 12.85
C TRP A 35 -6.13 -6.76 12.31
N ILE A 36 -6.14 -6.14 11.11
CA ILE A 36 -7.37 -5.70 10.43
C ILE A 36 -8.22 -6.90 10.03
N LEU A 37 -7.63 -7.90 9.37
CA LEU A 37 -8.36 -9.09 8.90
C LEU A 37 -8.88 -9.95 10.06
N GLY A 38 -8.20 -9.94 11.21
CA GLY A 38 -8.63 -10.60 12.43
C GLY A 38 -9.73 -9.86 13.20
N GLY A 39 -10.18 -8.68 12.73
CA GLY A 39 -11.27 -7.90 13.34
C GLY A 39 -10.89 -7.12 14.61
N ASN A 40 -9.79 -7.47 15.26
CA ASN A 40 -9.33 -6.83 16.50
C ASN A 40 -8.96 -5.35 16.32
N ALA A 41 -8.63 -4.90 15.11
CA ALA A 41 -8.23 -3.51 14.86
C ALA A 41 -9.28 -2.47 15.29
N PHE A 42 -10.56 -2.87 15.36
CA PHE A 42 -11.69 -2.02 15.74
C PHE A 42 -12.23 -2.32 17.14
N SER A 43 -11.60 -3.22 17.89
CA SER A 43 -12.01 -3.57 19.25
C SER A 43 -11.82 -2.37 20.19
N PRO A 44 -12.74 -2.11 21.15
CA PRO A 44 -12.53 -1.08 22.17
C PRO A 44 -11.31 -1.34 23.05
N GLU A 45 -11.01 -2.62 23.34
CA GLU A 45 -9.95 -3.02 24.28
C GLU A 45 -8.64 -3.36 23.59
N HIS A 46 -8.71 -3.86 22.35
CA HIS A 46 -7.57 -4.35 21.58
C HIS A 46 -7.43 -3.70 20.20
N GLY A 47 -8.07 -2.54 20.03
CA GLY A 47 -8.05 -1.77 18.82
C GLY A 47 -6.69 -1.15 18.51
N MET A 48 -6.52 -0.81 17.25
CA MET A 48 -5.36 -0.04 16.78
C MET A 48 -5.40 1.38 17.35
N LYS A 49 -4.24 1.86 17.79
CA LYS A 49 -4.04 3.26 18.14
C LYS A 49 -3.84 4.09 16.87
N SER A 50 -3.88 5.41 17.01
CA SER A 50 -3.65 6.35 15.91
C SER A 50 -2.32 6.10 15.17
N ALA A 51 -1.24 5.78 15.89
CA ALA A 51 0.05 5.43 15.30
C ALA A 51 -0.02 4.14 14.46
N ASP A 52 -0.77 3.13 14.89
CA ASP A 52 -0.94 1.89 14.14
C ASP A 52 -1.69 2.13 12.82
N TRP A 53 -2.70 2.99 12.84
CA TRP A 53 -3.39 3.44 11.63
C TRP A 53 -2.49 4.27 10.71
N PHE A 54 -1.62 5.09 11.29
CA PHE A 54 -0.62 5.81 10.54
C PHE A 54 0.36 4.86 9.85
N ASP A 55 0.81 3.78 10.51
CA ASP A 55 1.64 2.74 9.88
C ASP A 55 0.92 2.09 8.69
N VAL A 56 -0.37 1.76 8.84
CA VAL A 56 -1.19 1.21 7.73
C VAL A 56 -1.19 2.16 6.54
N LEU A 57 -1.43 3.45 6.79
CA LEU A 57 -1.47 4.46 5.75
C LEU A 57 -0.09 4.67 5.12
N LEU A 58 0.96 4.87 5.93
CA LEU A 58 2.30 5.18 5.46
C LEU A 58 2.90 4.03 4.66
N HIS A 59 2.83 2.81 5.20
CA HIS A 59 3.42 1.63 4.55
C HIS A 59 2.51 1.06 3.47
N GLY A 60 1.18 1.22 3.58
CA GLY A 60 0.21 0.74 2.60
C GLY A 60 0.06 1.63 1.37
N THR A 61 0.22 2.95 1.50
CA THR A 61 0.00 3.90 0.39
C THR A 61 0.85 3.59 -0.85
N PRO A 62 2.16 3.30 -0.74
CA PRO A 62 2.98 2.95 -1.91
C PRO A 62 2.41 1.75 -2.70
N TRP A 63 1.93 0.72 -2.00
CA TRP A 63 1.34 -0.47 -2.62
C TRP A 63 0.04 -0.17 -3.37
N VAL A 64 -0.83 0.64 -2.76
CA VAL A 64 -2.09 1.08 -3.41
C VAL A 64 -1.79 1.87 -4.68
N LEU A 65 -0.84 2.81 -4.61
CA LEU A 65 -0.43 3.59 -5.78
C LEU A 65 0.20 2.71 -6.88
N LEU A 66 1.02 1.72 -6.50
CA LEU A 66 1.59 0.75 -7.43
C LEU A 66 0.52 -0.09 -8.11
N LEU A 67 -0.49 -0.56 -7.36
CA LEU A 67 -1.61 -1.34 -7.90
C LEU A 67 -2.43 -0.52 -8.91
N ILE A 68 -2.82 0.70 -8.53
CA ILE A 68 -3.56 1.61 -9.42
C ILE A 68 -2.74 1.91 -10.67
N SER A 69 -1.46 2.23 -10.52
CA SER A 69 -0.55 2.51 -11.63
C SER A 69 -0.42 1.32 -12.59
N THR A 70 -0.31 0.11 -12.06
CA THR A 70 -0.24 -1.13 -12.83
C THR A 70 -1.52 -1.35 -13.64
N ILE A 71 -2.69 -1.23 -13.00
CA ILE A 71 -4.00 -1.36 -13.67
C ILE A 71 -4.13 -0.33 -14.81
N VAL A 72 -3.79 0.93 -14.55
CA VAL A 72 -3.86 2.00 -15.57
C VAL A 72 -2.92 1.70 -16.75
N ASN A 73 -1.71 1.22 -16.49
CA ASN A 73 -0.75 0.84 -17.55
C ASN A 73 -1.27 -0.34 -18.38
N ILE A 74 -1.79 -1.40 -17.75
CA ILE A 74 -2.35 -2.56 -18.44
C ILE A 74 -3.54 -2.17 -19.32
N LEU A 75 -4.50 -1.42 -18.77
CA LEU A 75 -5.68 -0.97 -19.53
C LEU A 75 -5.30 -0.07 -20.70
N SER A 76 -4.28 0.77 -20.52
CA SER A 76 -3.85 1.70 -21.57
C SER A 76 -3.02 1.04 -22.66
N TYR A 77 -2.32 -0.04 -22.33
CA TYR A 77 -1.67 -0.88 -23.33
C TYR A 77 -2.72 -1.59 -24.21
N LYS A 78 -3.80 -2.11 -23.60
CA LYS A 78 -4.90 -2.73 -24.34
C LYS A 78 -5.64 -1.77 -25.27
N VAL A 79 -5.79 -0.49 -24.91
CA VAL A 79 -6.45 0.53 -25.76
C VAL A 79 -5.60 0.93 -26.97
N LYS A 80 -4.26 0.83 -26.87
CA LYS A 80 -3.36 1.18 -27.98
C LYS A 80 -3.22 0.08 -29.03
N LYS A 81 -3.66 -1.14 -28.75
CA LYS A 81 -3.55 -2.31 -29.61
C LYS A 81 -4.91 -2.63 -30.20
#